data_AF-A0A5A9ZNL2-F1
#
_entry.id   AF-A0A5A9ZNL2-F1
#
_cell.length_a   1.000
_cell.length_b   1.000
_cell.length_c   1.000
_cell.angle_alpha   90.00
_cell.angle_beta   90.00
_cell.angle_gamma   90.00
#
_symmetry.space_group_name_H-M   'P 1'
#
loop_
_entity.id
_entity.type
_entity.pdbx_description
1 polymer ?
#
loop_
_entity_poly.entity_id
_entity_poly.type
_entity_poly.pdbx_seq_one_letter_code
_entity_poly.pdbx_strand_id
1 'polypeptide(L)' 'MGRQSYSAEFRRKVLDLLAWGRSVAAVAHDLDLSDQSICNWRRQDRIDRGEAPGLSSAENHSRRRGR' A
#
# COMPACT_ATOMS: atom_id res chain seq x y z
N MET A 1 8.95 17.79 -4.42
CA MET A 1 9.17 16.78 -3.37
C MET A 1 8.79 15.42 -3.93
N GLY A 2 9.79 14.65 -4.41
CA GLY A 2 9.59 13.31 -4.95
C GLY A 2 8.94 12.44 -3.89
N ARG A 3 7.69 12.04 -4.12
CA ARG A 3 6.95 11.21 -3.18
C ARG A 3 7.60 9.84 -3.26
N GLN A 4 8.34 9.45 -2.24
CA GLN A 4 8.84 8.07 -2.07
C GLN A 4 7.61 7.17 -1.90
N SER A 5 6.96 6.85 -3.02
CA SER A 5 5.92 5.84 -3.06
C SER A 5 6.62 4.53 -2.74
N TYR A 6 6.36 3.98 -1.55
CA TYR A 6 6.78 2.61 -1.21
C TYR A 6 6.45 1.70 -2.39
N SER A 7 7.44 0.97 -2.91
CA SER A 7 7.28 0.08 -4.05
C SER A 7 6.16 -0.93 -3.78
N ALA A 8 5.43 -1.33 -4.83
CA ALA A 8 4.40 -2.36 -4.74
C ALA A 8 4.96 -3.66 -4.13
N GLU A 9 6.22 -3.97 -4.42
CA GLU A 9 6.95 -5.12 -3.87
C GLU A 9 7.06 -5.06 -2.35
N PHE A 10 7.39 -3.88 -1.81
CA PHE A 10 7.53 -3.68 -0.36
C PHE A 10 6.17 -3.84 0.33
N ARG A 11 5.12 -3.23 -0.22
CA ARG A 11 3.75 -3.38 0.31
C ARG A 11 3.30 -4.83 0.29
N ARG A 12 3.60 -5.56 -0.79
CA ARG A 12 3.23 -6.98 -0.90
C ARG A 12 3.99 -7.85 0.09
N LYS A 13 5.27 -7.56 0.36
CA LYS A 13 6.05 -8.22 1.42
C LYS A 13 5.47 -7.97 2.81
N VAL A 14 5.01 -6.74 3.10
CA VAL A 14 4.31 -6.43 4.35
C VAL A 14 3.01 -7.21 4.47
N LEU A 15 2.21 -7.26 3.40
CA LEU A 15 0.97 -8.04 3.38
C LEU A 15 1.21 -9.56 3.52
N ASP A 16 2.31 -10.07 2.97
CA ASP A 16 2.73 -11.47 3.11
C ASP A 16 3.06 -11.81 4.57
N LEU A 17 3.78 -10.92 5.28
CA LEU A 17 4.04 -11.08 6.72
C LEU A 17 2.75 -11.12 7.54
N LEU A 18 1.73 -10.33 7.16
CA LEU A 18 0.42 -10.40 7.80
C LEU A 18 -0.30 -11.70 7.49
N ALA A 19 -0.18 -12.22 6.26
CA ALA A 19 -0.75 -13.50 5.87
C ALA A 19 -0.12 -14.69 6.62
N TRP A 20 1.14 -14.56 7.04
CA TRP A 20 1.82 -15.52 7.91
C TRP A 20 1.33 -15.48 9.37
N GLY A 21 0.32 -14.67 9.68
CA GLY A 21 -0.28 -14.56 11.01
C GLY A 21 0.37 -13.52 11.91
N ARG A 22 1.25 -12.66 11.39
CA ARG A 22 1.76 -11.51 12.16
C ARG A 22 0.65 -10.45 12.28
N SER A 23 0.52 -9.87 13.46
CA SER A 23 -0.39 -8.76 13.70
C SER A 23 0.09 -7.49 12.99
N VAL A 24 -0.86 -6.68 12.51
CA VAL A 24 -0.60 -5.36 11.89
C VAL A 24 0.30 -4.51 12.78
N ALA A 25 0.00 -4.42 14.08
CA ALA A 25 0.79 -3.65 15.04
C ALA A 25 2.25 -4.13 15.18
N ALA A 26 2.49 -5.44 15.10
CA ALA A 26 3.84 -5.99 15.22
C ALA A 26 4.68 -5.66 13.98
N VAL A 27 4.09 -5.79 12.80
CA VAL A 27 4.76 -5.45 11.53
C VAL A 27 4.91 -3.94 11.37
N ALA A 28 3.93 -3.16 11.83
CA ALA A 28 3.98 -1.71 11.91
C ALA A 28 5.16 -1.26 12.79
N HIS A 29 5.27 -1.83 13.99
CA HIS A 29 6.35 -1.49 14.91
C HIS A 29 7.75 -1.89 14.38
N ASP A 30 7.88 -3.09 13.81
CA ASP A 30 9.15 -3.59 13.23
C ASP A 30 9.66 -2.72 12.07
N LEU A 31 8.74 -2.18 11.27
CA LEU A 31 9.05 -1.38 10.08
C LEU A 31 8.96 0.13 10.30
N ASP A 32 8.71 0.58 11.54
CA ASP A 32 8.43 1.97 11.90
C ASP A 32 7.32 2.60 11.03
N LEU A 33 6.29 1.80 10.75
CA LEU A 33 5.11 2.21 9.99
C LEU A 33 3.94 2.42 10.93
N SER A 34 3.00 3.27 10.50
CA SER A 34 1.71 3.39 11.18
C SER A 34 0.74 2.30 10.72
N ASP A 35 -0.06 1.75 11.63
CA ASP A 35 -1.11 0.78 11.31
C ASP A 35 -2.06 1.27 10.21
N GLN A 36 -2.34 2.58 10.18
CA GLN A 36 -3.13 3.23 9.14
C GLN A 36 -2.52 3.06 7.74
N SER A 37 -1.19 3.14 7.61
CA SER A 37 -0.50 2.94 6.32
C SER A 37 -0.69 1.52 5.80
N ILE A 38 -0.59 0.54 6.70
CA ILE A 38 -0.78 -0.87 6.37
C ILE A 38 -2.24 -1.16 6.00
N CYS A 39 -3.20 -0.61 6.74
CA CYS A 39 -4.63 -0.70 6.41
C CYS A 39 -4.95 -0.10 5.04
N ASN A 40 -4.34 1.06 4.71
CA ASN A 40 -4.51 1.68 3.41
C ASN A 40 -3.93 0.82 2.27
N TRP A 41 -2.77 0.19 2.49
CA TRP A 41 -2.19 -0.75 1.51
C TRP A 41 -3.05 -1.98 1.29
N ARG A 42 -3.65 -2.55 2.34
CA ARG A 42 -4.58 -3.69 2.20
C ARG A 42 -5.80 -3.33 1.35
N ARG A 43 -6.32 -2.11 1.51
CA ARG A 43 -7.41 -1.59 0.67
C ARG A 43 -6.95 -1.41 -0.77
N GLN A 44 -5.76 -0.84 -0.98
CA GLN A 44 -5.21 -0.63 -2.31
C GLN A 44 -4.89 -1.93 -3.05
N ASP A 45 -4.35 -2.94 -2.36
CA ASP A 45 -4.07 -4.27 -2.92
C ASP A 45 -5.35 -4.98 -3.37
N ARG A 46 -6.45 -4.86 -2.61
CA ARG A 46 -7.76 -5.36 -3.04
C ARG A 46 -8.27 -4.69 -4.32
N ILE A 47 -8.08 -3.37 -4.44
CA ILE A 47 -8.46 -2.62 -5.64
C ILE A 47 -7.56 -3.00 -6.82
N ASP A 48 -6.26 -3.16 -6.60
CA ASP A 48 -5.27 -3.54 -7.62
C ASP A 48 -5.52 -4.96 -8.16
N ARG A 49 -5.93 -5.90 -7.28
CA ARG A 49 -6.36 -7.25 -7.66
C ARG A 49 -7.71 -7.28 -8.40
N GLY A 50 -8.42 -6.16 -8.49
CA GLY A 50 -9.74 -6.08 -9.11
C GLY A 50 -10.89 -6.62 -8.25
N GLU A 51 -10.65 -6.91 -6.97
CA GLU A 51 -11.65 -7.43 -6.02
C GLU A 51 -12.63 -6.34 -5.55
N ALA A 52 -12.33 -5.06 -5.80
CA ALA A 52 -13.17 -3.94 -5.43
C ALA A 52 -13.22 -2.90 -6.58
N PRO A 53 -14.41 -2.41 -6.96
CA PRO A 53 -14.52 -1.27 -7.86
C PRO A 53 -14.06 -0.01 -7.13
N GLY A 54 -12.83 0.41 -7.43
CA GLY A 54 -12.23 1.64 -6.94
C GLY A 54 -11.16 2.09 -7.93
N LEU A 55 -10.89 3.39 -7.98
CA LEU A 55 -9.80 3.92 -8.79
C LEU A 55 -8.50 3.27 -8.32
N SER A 56 -8.02 2.27 -9.07
CA SER A 56 -6.71 1.69 -8.83
C SER A 56 -5.70 2.82 -8.91
N SER A 57 -4.70 2.81 -8.03
CA SER A 57 -3.66 3.83 -7.94
C SER A 57 -2.89 4.05 -9.26
N ALA A 58 -3.19 3.29 -10.31
CA ALA A 58 -2.89 3.59 -11.71
C ALA A 58 -3.47 4.94 -12.18
N GLU A 59 -4.61 5.41 -11.66
CA GLU A 59 -5.20 6.73 -11.97
C GLU A 59 -4.64 7.88 -11.10
N ASN A 60 -3.39 7.76 -10.64
CA ASN A 60 -2.62 8.92 -10.19
C ASN A 60 -1.27 9.04 -10.93
N HIS A 61 -1.07 8.23 -11.99
CA HIS A 61 0.14 8.22 -12.81
C HIS A 61 0.14 9.25 -13.95
N SER A 62 -0.90 10.08 -14.10
CA SER A 62 -0.94 11.07 -15.20
C SER A 62 -1.82 12.28 -14.92
N ARG A 63 -1.46 13.07 -13.90
CA ARG A 63 -1.81 14.50 -13.90
C ARG A 63 -0.72 15.36 -13.25
N ARG A 64 0.40 15.46 -13.96
CA ARG A 64 1.11 16.74 -14.08
C ARG A 64 0.96 17.22 -15.51
N ARG A 65 -0.21 17.81 -15.81
CA ARG A 65 -0.28 18.84 -16.85
C ARG A 65 0.42 20.08 -16.30
N GLY A 66 1.34 20.64 -17.08
CA GLY A 66 1.80 22.03 -17.01
C GLY A 66 2.58 22.42 -15.76
N ARG A 67 3.90 22.57 -15.88
CA ARG A 67 4.50 23.80 -16.38
C ARG A 67 5.99 23.58 -16.63
#